data_AF-A0A2E2UBQ1-F1
#
_entry.id   AF-A0A2E2UBQ1-F1
#
_cell.length_a   1.000
_cell.length_b   1.000
_cell.length_c   1.000
_cell.angle_alpha   90.00
_cell.angle_beta   90.00
_cell.angle_gamma   90.00
#
_symmetry.space_group_name_H-M   'P 1'
#
loop_
_entity.id
_entity.type
_entity.pdbx_description
1 polymer ?
#
loop_
_entity_poly.entity_id
_entity_poly.type
_entity_poly.pdbx_seq_one_letter_code
_entity_poly.pdbx_strand_id
1 'polypeptide(L)'
;MESIQLLNTAIIKSKEKIINSSYEERLTKINKSPAIDAINKSISILAESQKISRDQAALQVIEAIRELDSVWSDYVTMEGIDRLKNMLKGDNTSH
;
A
#
# COMPACT_ATOMS: atom_id res chain seq x y z
N MET A 1 39.16 21.83 6.98
CA MET A 1 37.88 21.60 7.68
C MET A 1 36.69 21.89 6.75
N GLU A 2 36.74 23.02 6.03
CA GLU A 2 35.74 23.45 5.02
C GLU A 2 35.51 22.44 3.87
N SER A 3 36.57 21.81 3.35
CA SER A 3 36.50 20.82 2.26
C SER A 3 35.81 19.50 2.63
N ILE A 4 35.93 19.05 3.88
CA ILE A 4 35.27 17.83 4.38
C ILE A 4 33.77 18.08 4.58
N GLN A 5 33.40 19.25 5.07
CA GLN A 5 32.00 19.63 5.29
C GLN A 5 31.24 19.78 3.95
N LEU A 6 31.91 20.34 2.93
CA LEU A 6 31.36 20.47 1.58
C LEU A 6 31.16 19.10 0.92
N LEU A 7 32.12 18.18 1.08
CA LEU A 7 32.02 16.81 0.59
C LEU A 7 30.89 16.02 1.29
N ASN A 8 30.80 16.09 2.62
CA ASN A 8 29.75 15.42 3.38
C ASN A 8 28.36 15.96 3.01
N THR A 9 28.24 17.27 2.81
CA THR A 9 26.99 17.90 2.33
C THR A 9 26.63 17.42 0.92
N ALA A 10 27.61 17.29 0.03
CA ALA A 10 27.39 16.75 -1.32
C ALA A 10 26.95 15.27 -1.30
N ILE A 11 27.52 14.46 -0.39
CA ILE A 11 27.14 13.04 -0.21
C ILE A 11 25.72 12.91 0.35
N ILE A 12 25.34 13.73 1.33
CA ILE A 12 23.98 13.72 1.89
C ILE A 12 22.98 14.15 0.82
N LYS A 13 23.22 15.26 0.12
CA LYS A 13 22.34 15.75 -0.95
C LYS A 13 22.25 14.79 -2.14
N SER A 14 23.32 14.07 -2.48
CA SER A 14 23.27 13.08 -3.56
C SER A 14 22.44 11.86 -3.18
N LYS A 15 22.51 11.42 -1.92
CA LYS A 15 21.65 10.34 -1.39
C LYS A 15 20.19 10.76 -1.28
N GLU A 16 19.90 12.00 -0.87
CA GLU A 16 18.53 12.55 -0.87
C GLU A 16 17.91 12.58 -2.28
N LYS A 17 18.70 12.94 -3.31
CA LYS A 17 18.25 12.88 -4.71
C LYS A 17 17.92 11.46 -5.18
N ILE A 18 18.70 10.46 -4.77
CA ILE A 18 18.47 9.04 -5.08
C ILE A 18 17.19 8.53 -4.39
N ILE A 19 16.94 8.97 -3.15
CA ILE A 19 15.71 8.65 -2.42
C ILE A 19 14.49 9.30 -3.13
N ASN A 20 14.62 10.55 -3.57
CA ASN A 20 13.55 11.25 -4.28
C ASN A 20 13.22 10.60 -5.64
N SER A 21 14.24 10.22 -6.41
CA SER A 21 14.02 9.52 -7.68
C SER A 21 13.36 8.16 -7.48
N SER A 22 13.65 7.46 -6.37
CA SER A 22 13.07 6.14 -6.09
C SER A 22 11.55 6.19 -5.88
N TYR A 23 11.01 7.21 -5.20
CA TYR A 23 9.56 7.31 -4.98
C TYR A 23 8.81 7.66 -6.26
N GLU A 24 9.30 8.65 -7.03
CA GLU A 24 8.72 9.03 -8.31
C GLU A 24 8.79 7.90 -9.33
N GLU A 25 9.91 7.17 -9.37
CA GLU A 25 10.10 6.02 -10.24
C GLU A 25 9.16 4.88 -9.84
N ARG A 26 9.01 4.58 -8.55
CA ARG A 26 8.05 3.57 -8.06
C ARG A 26 6.61 3.95 -8.40
N LEU A 27 6.22 5.21 -8.21
CA LEU A 27 4.90 5.73 -8.57
C LEU A 27 4.66 5.64 -10.07
N THR A 28 5.65 6.04 -10.87
CA THR A 28 5.59 5.97 -12.33
C THR A 28 5.45 4.52 -12.80
N LYS A 29 6.22 3.60 -12.20
CA LYS A 29 6.21 2.18 -12.53
C LYS A 29 4.86 1.54 -12.21
N ILE A 30 4.27 1.82 -11.05
CA ILE A 30 2.97 1.24 -10.70
C ILE A 30 1.85 1.83 -11.56
N ASN A 31 1.85 3.15 -11.81
CA ASN A 31 0.85 3.80 -12.66
C ASN A 31 0.88 3.32 -14.11
N LYS A 32 2.04 2.87 -14.59
CA LYS A 32 2.21 2.26 -15.93
C LYS A 32 2.04 0.74 -15.93
N SER A 33 1.62 0.14 -14.82
CA SER A 33 1.45 -1.30 -14.76
C SER A 33 0.16 -1.76 -15.46
N PRO A 34 0.15 -2.95 -16.08
CA PRO A 34 -1.06 -3.51 -16.68
C PRO A 34 -2.22 -3.68 -15.68
N ALA A 35 -1.91 -3.83 -14.40
CA ALA A 35 -2.92 -3.90 -13.34
C ALA A 35 -3.68 -2.58 -13.18
N ILE A 36 -2.96 -1.43 -13.19
CA ILE A 36 -3.60 -0.11 -13.16
C ILE A 36 -4.43 0.13 -14.44
N ASP A 37 -3.98 -0.34 -15.60
CA ASP A 37 -4.78 -0.25 -16.83
C ASP A 37 -6.09 -1.05 -16.73
N ALA A 38 -6.05 -2.26 -16.15
CA ALA A 38 -7.25 -3.06 -15.91
C ALA A 38 -8.21 -2.39 -14.91
N ILE A 39 -7.66 -1.76 -13.86
CA ILE A 39 -8.44 -0.99 -12.89
C ILE A 39 -9.10 0.22 -13.58
N ASN A 40 -8.38 0.97 -14.42
CA ASN A 40 -8.93 2.10 -15.18
C ASN A 40 -10.06 1.68 -16.13
N LYS A 41 -9.95 0.51 -16.77
CA LYS A 41 -11.04 -0.07 -17.57
C LYS A 41 -12.24 -0.40 -16.70
N SER A 42 -12.01 -1.01 -15.54
CA SER A 42 -13.07 -1.36 -14.57
C SER A 42 -13.79 -0.12 -14.04
N ILE A 43 -13.08 0.98 -13.79
CA ILE A 43 -13.68 2.28 -13.44
C ILE A 43 -14.63 2.78 -14.54
N SER A 44 -14.25 2.61 -15.80
CA SER A 44 -15.10 2.99 -16.94
C SER A 44 -16.39 2.17 -16.98
N ILE A 45 -16.26 0.85 -16.81
CA ILE A 45 -17.38 -0.08 -16.76
C ILE A 45 -18.31 0.26 -15.58
N LEU A 46 -17.75 0.57 -14.42
CA LEU A 46 -18.52 0.92 -13.22
C LEU A 46 -19.27 2.24 -13.40
N ALA A 47 -18.62 3.25 -13.98
CA ALA A 47 -19.24 4.54 -14.28
C ALA A 47 -20.45 4.39 -15.21
N GLU A 48 -20.32 3.58 -16.27
CA GLU A 48 -21.41 3.27 -17.20
C GLU A 48 -22.53 2.49 -16.52
N SER A 49 -22.19 1.44 -15.76
CA SER A 49 -23.14 0.58 -15.06
C SER A 49 -23.99 1.35 -14.03
N GLN A 50 -23.35 2.21 -13.23
CA GLN A 50 -24.04 2.99 -12.20
C GLN A 50 -24.58 4.34 -12.69
N LYS A 51 -24.29 4.73 -13.94
CA LYS A 51 -24.64 6.04 -14.51
C LYS A 51 -24.10 7.21 -13.67
N ILE A 52 -22.84 7.11 -13.24
CA ILE A 52 -22.13 8.13 -12.46
C ILE A 52 -20.94 8.68 -13.25
N SER A 53 -20.31 9.75 -12.76
CA SER A 53 -19.09 10.24 -13.38
C SER A 53 -17.92 9.26 -13.20
N ARG A 54 -16.92 9.32 -14.10
CA ARG A 54 -15.70 8.51 -13.98
C ARG A 54 -14.94 8.82 -12.69
N ASP A 55 -14.97 10.08 -12.25
CA ASP A 55 -14.33 10.50 -11.00
C ASP A 55 -15.02 9.88 -9.78
N GLN A 56 -16.36 9.82 -9.78
CA GLN A 56 -17.13 9.17 -8.73
C GLN A 56 -16.88 7.65 -8.71
N ALA A 57 -16.85 7.02 -9.88
CA ALA A 57 -16.53 5.59 -9.99
C ALA A 57 -15.09 5.27 -9.54
N ALA A 58 -14.13 6.13 -9.87
CA ALA A 58 -12.74 5.99 -9.43
C ALA A 58 -12.63 6.06 -7.91
N LEU A 59 -13.33 7.01 -7.28
CA LEU A 59 -13.38 7.13 -5.83
C LEU A 59 -13.91 5.84 -5.19
N GLN A 60 -15.07 5.35 -5.65
CA GLN A 60 -15.67 4.11 -5.13
C GLN A 60 -14.73 2.90 -5.25
N VAL A 61 -14.07 2.72 -6.40
CA VAL A 61 -13.14 1.59 -6.60
C VAL A 61 -11.97 1.65 -5.64
N ILE A 62 -11.35 2.82 -5.46
CA ILE A 62 -10.20 2.98 -4.57
C ILE A 62 -10.61 2.81 -3.10
N GLU A 63 -11.78 3.33 -2.70
CA GLU A 63 -12.32 3.13 -1.35
C GLU A 63 -12.56 1.65 -1.06
N ALA A 64 -13.20 0.92 -1.98
CA ALA A 64 -13.44 -0.52 -1.82
C ALA A 64 -12.16 -1.34 -1.70
N ILE A 65 -11.11 -1.00 -2.48
CA ILE A 65 -9.80 -1.68 -2.39
C ILE A 65 -9.13 -1.43 -1.04
N ARG A 66 -9.21 -0.20 -0.52
CA ARG A 66 -8.63 0.16 0.78
C ARG A 66 -9.39 -0.51 1.93
N GLU A 67 -10.71 -0.53 1.85
CA GLU A 67 -11.55 -1.22 2.83
C GLU A 67 -11.25 -2.72 2.84
N LEU A 68 -11.10 -3.34 1.65
CA LEU A 68 -10.72 -4.75 1.53
C LEU A 68 -9.38 -5.05 2.23
N ASP A 69 -8.35 -4.23 2.00
CA ASP A 69 -7.03 -4.40 2.64
C ASP A 69 -7.11 -4.26 4.17
N SER A 70 -7.92 -3.32 4.66
CA SER A 70 -8.17 -3.14 6.10
C SER A 70 -8.88 -4.35 6.71
N VAL A 71 -9.98 -4.79 6.11
CA VAL A 71 -10.78 -5.94 6.57
C VAL A 71 -9.92 -7.20 6.58
N TRP A 72 -9.09 -7.39 5.55
CA TRP A 72 -8.16 -8.51 5.48
C TRP A 72 -7.12 -8.49 6.60
N SER A 73 -6.56 -7.31 6.89
CA SER A 73 -5.58 -7.13 7.97
C SER A 73 -6.19 -7.46 9.34
N ASP A 74 -7.42 -7.01 9.59
CA ASP A 74 -8.17 -7.30 10.81
C ASP A 74 -8.45 -8.81 10.93
N TYR A 75 -8.89 -9.44 9.84
CA TYR A 75 -9.16 -10.88 9.79
C TYR A 75 -7.93 -11.70 10.15
N VAL A 76 -6.79 -11.45 9.49
CA VAL A 76 -5.53 -12.16 9.76
C VAL A 76 -5.07 -11.95 11.20
N THR A 77 -5.26 -10.74 11.73
CA THR A 77 -4.92 -10.43 13.14
C THR A 77 -5.79 -11.24 14.10
N MET A 78 -7.10 -11.30 13.88
CA MET A 78 -8.01 -12.10 14.72
C MET A 78 -7.68 -13.59 14.65
N GLU A 79 -7.42 -14.13 13.45
CA GLU A 79 -6.95 -15.51 13.27
C GLU A 79 -5.66 -15.80 14.05
N GLY A 80 -4.69 -14.88 14.01
CA GLY A 80 -3.46 -14.98 14.78
C GLY A 80 -3.70 -14.97 16.29
N ILE A 81 -4.59 -14.07 16.77
CA ILE A 81 -4.99 -14.00 18.17
C ILE A 81 -5.68 -15.28 18.62
N ASP A 82 -6.56 -15.85 17.80
CA ASP A 82 -7.28 -17.08 18.16
C ASP A 82 -6.36 -18.29 18.21
N ARG A 83 -5.35 -18.36 17.32
CA ARG A 83 -4.27 -19.35 17.45
C ARG A 83 -3.50 -19.20 18.76
N LEU A 84 -3.11 -17.97 19.13
CA LEU A 84 -2.43 -17.71 20.40
C LEU A 84 -3.28 -18.10 21.61
N LYS A 85 -4.58 -17.76 21.61
CA LYS A 85 -5.51 -18.16 22.67
C LYS A 85 -5.63 -19.68 22.78
N ASN A 86 -5.68 -20.40 21.66
CA ASN A 86 -5.76 -21.86 21.65
C ASN A 86 -4.49 -22.49 22.21
N MET A 87 -3.31 -21.96 21.89
CA MET A 87 -2.04 -22.41 22.48
C MET A 87 -2.02 -22.18 24.00
N LEU A 88 -2.38 -20.98 24.46
CA LEU A 88 -2.42 -20.64 25.89
C LEU A 88 -3.45 -21.47 26.68
N LYS A 89 -4.58 -21.82 26.07
CA LYS A 89 -5.57 -22.70 26.69
C LYS A 89 -5.11 -24.16 26.76
N GLY A 90 -4.26 -24.59 25.81
CA GLY A 90 -3.69 -25.94 25.77
C GLY A 90 -2.65 -26.23 26.85
N ASP A 91 -1.99 -25.21 27.39
CA ASP A 91 -0.98 -25.37 28.46
C ASP A 91 -1.56 -25.46 29.87
N ASN A 92 -2.85 -25.16 30.08
CA ASN A 92 -3.51 -25.20 31.39
C ASN A 92 -4.00 -26.60 31.82
N THR A 93 -3.65 -27.67 31.09
CA THR A 93 -4.06 -29.06 31.42
C THR A 93 -2.90 -30.01 31.74
N SER A 94 -1.72 -29.50 32.10
CA SER A 94 -0.67 -30.34 32.69
C SER A 94 -0.78 -30.31 34.22
N HIS A 95 -1.66 -31.16 34.76
CA HIS A 95 -1.64 -31.61 36.16
C HIS A 95 -1.04 -33.02 36.23
#